data_AF-A0A968CRS9-F1
#
_entry.id   AF-A0A968CRS9-F1
#
_cell.length_a   1.000
_cell.length_b   1.000
_cell.length_c   1.000
_cell.angle_alpha   90.00
_cell.angle_beta   90.00
_cell.angle_gamma   90.00
#
_symmetry.space_group_name_H-M   'P 1'
#
loop_
_entity.id
_entity.type
_entity.pdbx_description
1 polymer ?
#
loop_
_entity_poly.entity_id
_entity_poly.type
_entity_poly.pdbx_seq_one_letter_code
_entity_poly.pdbx_strand_id
1 'polypeptide(L)'
;MRNSPDAAGLLRIARDTLLNELLDALPEERHYAMRMAANALAMAAREAESGDADLVKELRLLSELYGEDVVQAAGASLRERIAKMNKRFARDIRDGIFDGACAQGVQALLMDQVCARLQISNPKYLEASGLD
;
A
#
# COMPACT_ATOMS: atom_id res chain seq x y z
N MET A 1 -3.33 -26.43 6.17
CA MET A 1 -2.52 -25.86 7.26
C MET A 1 -1.61 -24.82 6.63
N ARG A 2 -1.77 -23.53 6.98
CA ARG A 2 -0.83 -22.48 6.55
C ARG A 2 0.48 -22.69 7.34
N ASN A 3 1.61 -22.73 6.66
CA ASN A 3 2.91 -22.80 7.34
C ASN A 3 3.11 -21.50 8.12
N SER A 4 3.32 -21.62 9.43
CA SER A 4 3.79 -20.54 10.29
C SER A 4 5.31 -20.63 10.42
N PRO A 5 6.03 -19.49 10.41
CA PRO A 5 5.52 -18.13 10.22
C PRO A 5 5.12 -17.88 8.75
N ASP A 6 4.06 -17.09 8.55
CA ASP A 6 3.75 -16.54 7.23
C ASP A 6 4.75 -15.44 6.83
N ALA A 7 4.66 -14.95 5.60
CA ALA A 7 5.60 -13.95 5.08
C ALA A 7 5.70 -12.70 5.97
N ALA A 8 4.57 -12.21 6.48
CA ALA A 8 4.53 -11.09 7.42
C ALA A 8 5.25 -11.42 8.73
N GLY A 9 5.02 -12.61 9.30
CA GLY A 9 5.72 -13.08 10.48
C GLY A 9 7.23 -13.15 10.30
N LEU A 10 7.71 -13.67 9.16
CA LEU A 10 9.15 -13.72 8.85
C LEU A 10 9.76 -12.32 8.75
N LEU A 11 9.06 -11.37 8.12
CA LEU A 11 9.52 -9.99 7.99
C LEU A 11 9.57 -9.26 9.34
N ARG A 12 8.60 -9.52 10.23
CA ARG A 12 8.62 -9.00 11.61
C ARG A 12 9.79 -9.56 12.41
N ILE A 13 10.02 -10.88 12.35
CA ILE A 13 11.17 -11.51 13.01
C ILE A 13 12.49 -10.88 12.52
N ALA A 14 12.69 -10.76 11.21
CA ALA A 14 13.89 -10.16 10.64
C ALA A 14 14.10 -8.72 11.14
N ARG A 15 13.04 -7.92 11.16
CA ARG A 15 13.07 -6.54 11.67
C ARG A 15 13.47 -6.49 13.15
N ASP A 16 12.86 -7.31 13.97
CA ASP A 16 13.05 -7.28 15.42
C ASP A 16 14.46 -7.77 15.79
N THR A 17 14.99 -8.79 15.12
CA THR A 17 16.39 -9.21 15.27
C THR A 17 17.35 -8.09 14.87
N LEU A 18 17.09 -7.37 13.77
CA LEU A 18 17.96 -6.25 13.36
C LEU A 18 17.99 -5.12 14.39
N LEU A 19 16.84 -4.77 14.98
CA LEU A 19 16.73 -3.65 15.92
C LEU A 19 17.17 -4.01 17.34
N ASN A 20 16.82 -5.19 17.83
CA ASN A 20 16.98 -5.57 19.23
C ASN A 20 18.28 -6.32 19.49
N GLU A 21 18.85 -7.01 18.50
CA GLU A 21 20.03 -7.85 18.69
C GLU A 21 21.26 -7.28 17.97
N LEU A 22 21.07 -6.73 16.76
CA LEU A 22 22.20 -6.37 15.89
C LEU A 22 22.53 -4.87 15.86
N LEU A 23 21.58 -3.99 16.20
CA LEU A 23 21.79 -2.54 16.10
C LEU A 23 22.93 -2.05 16.99
N ASP A 24 22.96 -2.49 18.26
CA ASP A 24 23.96 -2.05 19.23
C ASP A 24 25.35 -2.65 18.98
N ALA A 25 25.42 -3.72 18.18
CA ALA A 25 26.69 -4.32 17.76
C ALA A 25 27.34 -3.57 16.57
N LEU A 26 26.62 -2.64 15.93
CA LEU A 26 27.12 -1.87 14.81
C LEU A 26 27.81 -0.56 15.25
N PRO A 27 28.81 -0.09 14.48
CA PRO A 27 29.30 1.28 14.60
C PRO A 27 28.17 2.30 14.44
N GLU A 28 28.23 3.40 15.20
CA GLU A 28 27.17 4.41 15.26
C GLU A 28 26.81 4.98 13.87
N GLU A 29 27.80 5.11 12.97
CA GLU A 29 27.61 5.62 11.61
C GLU A 29 26.69 4.72 10.75
N ARG A 30 26.53 3.44 11.14
CA ARG A 30 25.65 2.47 10.45
C ARG A 30 24.27 2.37 11.07
N HIS A 31 24.03 2.97 12.24
CA HIS A 31 22.74 2.89 12.92
C HIS A 31 21.59 3.44 12.08
N TYR A 32 21.83 4.55 11.37
CA TYR A 32 20.83 5.13 10.48
C TYR A 32 20.43 4.14 9.37
N ALA A 33 21.41 3.55 8.69
CA ALA A 33 21.16 2.58 7.63
C ALA A 33 20.42 1.33 8.15
N MET A 34 20.77 0.86 9.35
CA MET A 34 20.08 -0.27 10.00
C MET A 34 18.61 0.07 10.31
N ARG A 35 18.34 1.26 10.87
CA ARG A 35 16.97 1.73 11.13
C ARG A 35 16.16 1.90 9.84
N MET A 36 16.78 2.35 8.75
CA MET A 36 16.13 2.41 7.44
C MET A 36 15.73 1.02 6.93
N ALA A 37 16.64 0.05 6.99
CA ALA A 37 16.34 -1.33 6.59
C ALA A 37 15.21 -1.95 7.43
N ALA A 38 15.24 -1.74 8.74
CA ALA A 38 14.17 -2.17 9.65
C ALA A 38 12.82 -1.51 9.33
N ASN A 39 12.81 -0.24 8.91
CA ASN A 39 11.59 0.43 8.48
C ASN A 39 11.04 -0.17 7.18
N ALA A 40 11.91 -0.47 6.20
CA ALA A 40 11.50 -1.14 4.96
C ALA A 40 10.88 -2.52 5.22
N LEU A 41 11.45 -3.30 6.15
CA LEU A 41 10.86 -4.59 6.57
C LEU A 41 9.49 -4.41 7.24
N ALA A 42 9.30 -3.34 8.02
CA ALA A 42 8.00 -3.03 8.61
C ALA A 42 6.93 -2.74 7.54
N MET A 43 7.31 -1.99 6.49
CA MET A 43 6.43 -1.70 5.35
C MET A 43 6.09 -2.99 4.59
N ALA A 44 7.09 -3.81 4.29
CA ALA A 44 6.90 -5.09 3.60
C ALA A 44 6.01 -6.05 4.40
N ALA A 45 6.13 -6.08 5.73
CA ALA A 45 5.28 -6.90 6.58
C ALA A 45 3.81 -6.47 6.47
N ARG A 46 3.53 -5.16 6.52
CA ARG A 46 2.16 -4.63 6.34
C ARG A 46 1.60 -4.93 4.95
N GLU A 47 2.41 -4.82 3.90
CA GLU A 47 2.00 -5.22 2.54
C GLU A 47 1.67 -6.72 2.48
N ALA A 48 2.48 -7.56 3.14
CA ALA A 48 2.22 -9.01 3.21
C ALA A 48 0.98 -9.37 4.04
N GLU A 49 0.63 -8.59 5.07
CA GLU A 49 -0.58 -8.77 5.89
C GLU A 49 -1.85 -8.40 5.11
N SER A 50 -1.81 -7.31 4.34
CA SER A 50 -2.93 -6.91 3.47
C SER A 50 -3.10 -7.86 2.28
N GLY A 51 -2.00 -8.38 1.74
CA GLY A 51 -2.02 -9.28 0.59
C GLY A 51 -2.61 -8.61 -0.64
N ASP A 52 -3.58 -9.27 -1.29
CA ASP A 52 -4.28 -8.73 -2.47
C ASP A 52 -5.54 -7.94 -2.07
N ALA A 53 -5.87 -7.75 -0.79
CA ALA A 53 -7.12 -7.13 -0.35
C ALA A 53 -7.26 -5.67 -0.79
N ASP A 54 -6.22 -4.86 -0.60
CA ASP A 54 -6.21 -3.46 -1.03
C ASP A 54 -6.29 -3.35 -2.56
N LEU A 55 -5.60 -4.26 -3.26
CA LEU A 55 -5.62 -4.33 -4.72
C LEU A 55 -7.02 -4.69 -5.24
N VAL A 56 -7.71 -5.63 -4.59
CA VAL A 56 -9.09 -5.99 -4.93
C VAL A 56 -10.05 -4.84 -4.66
N LYS A 57 -9.89 -4.12 -3.54
CA LYS A 57 -10.68 -2.91 -3.23
C LYS A 57 -10.47 -1.83 -4.30
N GLU A 58 -9.22 -1.56 -4.67
CA GLU A 58 -8.86 -0.59 -5.71
C GLU A 58 -9.44 -0.99 -7.08
N LEU A 59 -9.32 -2.26 -7.46
CA LEU A 59 -9.91 -2.77 -8.70
C LEU A 59 -11.42 -2.58 -8.73
N ARG A 60 -12.11 -2.89 -7.63
CA ARG A 60 -13.56 -2.74 -7.51
C ARG A 60 -13.99 -1.29 -7.71
N LEU A 61 -13.35 -0.36 -7.02
CA LEU A 61 -13.66 1.08 -7.10
C LEU A 61 -13.46 1.62 -8.52
N LEU A 62 -12.33 1.27 -9.16
CA LEU A 62 -12.06 1.67 -10.54
C LEU A 62 -13.06 1.04 -11.53
N SER A 63 -13.45 -0.21 -11.29
CA SER A 63 -14.44 -0.89 -12.13
C SER A 63 -15.82 -0.25 -12.00
N GLU A 64 -16.25 0.08 -10.77
CA GLU A 64 -17.49 0.82 -10.51
C GLU A 64 -17.49 2.21 -11.18
N LEU A 65 -16.36 2.93 -11.11
CA LEU A 65 -16.21 4.24 -11.77
C LEU A 65 -16.37 4.16 -13.30
N TYR A 66 -15.85 3.09 -13.92
CA TYR A 66 -15.87 2.90 -15.36
C TYR A 66 -17.06 2.08 -15.88
N GLY A 67 -17.93 1.58 -14.99
CA GLY A 67 -19.00 0.65 -15.35
C GLY A 67 -18.48 -0.66 -15.93
N GLU A 68 -17.29 -1.10 -15.53
CA GLU A 68 -16.68 -2.36 -15.95
C GLU A 68 -16.98 -3.47 -14.94
N ASP A 69 -17.13 -4.71 -15.40
CA ASP A 69 -17.29 -5.86 -14.51
C ASP A 69 -15.96 -6.22 -13.82
N VAL A 70 -16.04 -6.46 -12.50
CA VAL A 70 -14.90 -6.97 -11.71
C VAL A 70 -14.70 -8.44 -12.04
N VAL A 71 -13.95 -8.73 -13.11
CA VAL A 71 -13.47 -10.10 -13.36
C VAL A 71 -12.49 -10.51 -12.27
N GLN A 72 -12.66 -11.70 -11.71
CA GLN A 72 -11.76 -12.27 -10.70
C GLN A 72 -10.34 -12.39 -11.27
N ALA A 73 -9.39 -11.66 -10.67
CA ALA A 73 -7.96 -11.72 -10.98
C ALA A 73 -7.18 -11.81 -9.67
N ALA A 74 -6.04 -12.50 -9.67
CA ALA A 74 -5.22 -12.71 -8.47
C ALA A 74 -3.72 -12.55 -8.80
N GLY A 75 -2.92 -12.18 -7.79
CA GLY A 75 -1.47 -12.07 -7.92
C GLY A 75 -1.02 -11.13 -9.05
N ALA A 76 -0.09 -11.58 -9.90
CA ALA A 76 0.47 -10.75 -10.98
C ALA A 76 -0.59 -10.22 -11.95
N SER A 77 -1.60 -11.02 -12.29
CA SER A 77 -2.69 -10.62 -13.20
C SER A 77 -3.55 -9.48 -12.62
N LEU A 78 -3.76 -9.47 -11.30
CA LEU A 78 -4.46 -8.41 -10.60
C LEU A 78 -3.66 -7.10 -10.63
N ARG A 79 -2.35 -7.18 -10.34
CA ARG A 79 -1.44 -6.03 -10.33
C ARG A 79 -1.34 -5.37 -11.71
N GLU A 80 -1.21 -6.17 -12.78
CA GLU A 80 -1.17 -5.67 -14.16
C GLU A 80 -2.46 -4.96 -14.56
N ARG A 81 -3.61 -5.53 -14.19
CA ARG A 81 -4.92 -4.93 -14.48
C ARG A 81 -5.10 -3.60 -13.77
N ILE A 82 -4.77 -3.53 -12.48
CA ILE A 82 -4.83 -2.30 -11.69
C ILE A 82 -3.88 -1.24 -12.29
N ALA A 83 -2.66 -1.62 -12.68
CA ALA A 83 -1.74 -0.71 -13.33
C ALA A 83 -2.30 -0.14 -14.65
N LYS A 84 -3.00 -0.95 -15.44
CA LYS A 84 -3.69 -0.49 -16.66
C LYS A 84 -4.83 0.48 -16.34
N MET A 85 -5.67 0.16 -15.38
CA MET A 85 -6.81 1.01 -14.99
C MET A 85 -6.35 2.33 -14.37
N ASN A 86 -5.31 2.32 -13.53
CA ASN A 86 -4.71 3.54 -12.98
C ASN A 86 -4.10 4.43 -14.07
N LYS A 87 -3.47 3.86 -15.11
CA LYS A 87 -2.98 4.65 -16.25
C LYS A 87 -4.10 5.34 -17.02
N ARG A 88 -5.26 4.67 -17.17
CA ARG A 88 -6.46 5.27 -17.76
C ARG A 88 -7.01 6.36 -16.84
N PHE A 89 -7.19 6.07 -15.56
CA PHE A 89 -7.69 7.02 -14.57
C PHE A 89 -6.85 8.30 -14.49
N ALA A 90 -5.53 8.17 -14.43
CA ALA A 90 -4.63 9.32 -14.44
C ALA A 90 -4.65 10.11 -15.77
N ARG A 91 -5.03 9.48 -16.89
CA ARG A 91 -5.25 10.19 -18.16
C ARG A 91 -6.57 10.94 -18.11
N ASP A 92 -7.65 10.26 -17.75
CA ASP A 92 -9.00 10.82 -17.72
C ASP A 92 -9.12 12.01 -16.73
N ILE A 93 -8.41 11.96 -15.60
CA ILE A 93 -8.25 13.11 -14.69
C ILE A 93 -7.58 14.29 -15.41
N ARG A 94 -6.47 14.06 -16.11
CA ARG A 94 -5.72 15.12 -16.81
C ARG A 94 -6.49 15.70 -17.99
N ASP A 95 -7.34 14.90 -18.61
CA ASP A 95 -8.19 15.30 -19.72
C ASP A 95 -9.48 16.00 -19.23
N GLY A 96 -9.68 16.16 -17.92
CA GLY A 96 -10.82 16.84 -17.32
C GLY A 96 -12.13 16.07 -17.39
N ILE A 97 -12.09 14.75 -17.64
CA ILE A 97 -13.29 13.91 -17.79
C ILE A 97 -14.13 13.90 -16.50
N PHE A 98 -13.48 14.04 -15.35
CA PHE A 98 -14.11 14.03 -14.04
C PHE A 98 -14.35 15.42 -13.46
N ASP A 99 -14.14 16.49 -14.23
CA ASP A 99 -14.37 17.85 -13.77
C ASP A 99 -15.88 18.14 -13.61
N GLY A 100 -16.21 19.19 -12.85
CA GLY A 100 -17.59 19.59 -12.60
C GLY A 100 -18.29 18.70 -11.56
N ALA A 101 -19.48 18.19 -11.87
CA ALA A 101 -20.35 17.50 -10.91
C ALA A 101 -19.74 16.19 -10.34
N CYS A 102 -18.80 15.58 -11.06
CA CYS A 102 -18.13 14.33 -10.65
C CYS A 102 -16.86 14.57 -9.82
N ALA A 103 -16.36 15.81 -9.74
CA ALA A 103 -15.05 16.12 -9.17
C ALA A 103 -14.95 15.73 -7.68
N GLN A 104 -16.01 15.95 -6.91
CA GLN A 104 -16.03 15.66 -5.48
C GLN A 104 -15.98 14.15 -5.19
N GLY A 105 -16.69 13.33 -5.98
CA GLY A 105 -16.68 11.88 -5.84
C GLY A 105 -15.32 11.28 -6.19
N VAL A 106 -14.68 11.78 -7.25
CA VAL A 106 -13.34 11.36 -7.66
C VAL A 106 -12.27 11.82 -6.66
N GLN A 107 -12.40 13.02 -6.10
CA GLN A 107 -11.52 13.50 -5.03
C GLN A 107 -11.61 12.63 -3.77
N ALA A 108 -12.82 12.25 -3.35
CA ALA A 108 -13.02 11.37 -2.20
C ALA A 108 -12.37 9.99 -2.42
N LEU A 109 -12.53 9.42 -3.62
CA LEU A 109 -11.89 8.17 -4.01
C LEU A 109 -10.35 8.27 -3.95
N LEU A 110 -9.78 9.33 -4.51
CA LEU A 110 -8.33 9.57 -4.46
C LEU A 110 -7.82 9.71 -3.03
N MET A 111 -8.60 10.35 -2.15
CA MET A 111 -8.23 10.49 -0.74
C MET A 111 -8.25 9.15 0.00
N ASP A 112 -9.27 8.31 -0.19
CA ASP A 112 -9.32 6.96 0.39
C ASP A 112 -8.11 6.12 -0.03
N GLN A 113 -7.72 6.19 -1.31
CA GLN A 113 -6.53 5.51 -1.82
C GLN A 113 -5.22 6.03 -1.21
N VAL A 114 -5.10 7.34 -1.02
CA VAL A 114 -3.93 7.95 -0.37
C VAL A 114 -3.84 7.50 1.08
N CYS A 115 -4.94 7.55 1.83
CA CYS A 115 -4.97 7.09 3.22
C CYS A 115 -4.62 5.61 3.34
N ALA A 116 -5.19 4.75 2.50
CA ALA A 116 -4.86 3.32 2.48
C ALA A 116 -3.35 3.06 2.25
N ARG A 117 -2.74 3.77 1.29
CA ARG A 117 -1.28 3.65 1.02
C ARG A 117 -0.42 4.25 2.13
N LEU A 118 -0.88 5.30 2.79
CA LEU A 118 -0.19 5.89 3.94
C LEU A 118 -0.23 4.95 5.15
N GLN A 119 -1.30 4.20 5.37
CA GLN A 119 -1.36 3.22 6.46
C GLN A 119 -0.26 2.16 6.34
N ILE A 120 0.12 1.80 5.10
CA ILE A 120 1.22 0.86 4.84
C ILE A 120 2.58 1.56 4.95
N SER A 121 2.75 2.71 4.29
CA SER A 121 4.06 3.34 4.11
C SER A 121 4.48 4.20 5.31
N ASN A 122 3.56 4.94 5.92
CA ASN A 122 3.81 5.87 7.01
C ASN A 122 2.54 6.14 7.87
N PRO A 123 2.08 5.18 8.68
CA PRO A 123 0.86 5.31 9.47
C PRO A 123 0.91 6.47 10.48
N LYS A 124 2.10 6.80 11.00
CA LYS A 124 2.29 7.93 11.92
C LYS A 124 1.90 9.27 11.32
N TYR A 125 1.99 9.40 9.99
CA TYR A 125 1.57 10.62 9.31
C TYR A 125 0.04 10.78 9.32
N LEU A 126 -0.71 9.68 9.23
CA LEU A 126 -2.18 9.73 9.29
C LEU A 126 -2.66 10.15 10.68
N GLU A 127 -2.09 9.54 11.72
CA GLU A 127 -2.34 9.91 13.13
C GLU A 127 -2.06 11.39 13.38
N ALA A 128 -0.91 11.90 12.91
CA ALA A 128 -0.52 13.29 13.09
C ALA A 128 -1.37 14.28 12.27
N SER A 129 -2.00 13.83 11.19
CA SER A 129 -2.79 14.66 10.28
C SER A 129 -4.30 14.63 10.58
N GLY A 130 -4.76 13.76 11.49
CA GLY A 130 -6.19 13.56 11.79
C GLY A 130 -6.96 12.93 10.63
N LEU A 131 -6.30 12.04 9.88
CA LEU A 131 -6.85 11.34 8.71
C LEU A 131 -7.02 9.82 8.97
N ASP A 132 -6.96 9.40 10.24
CA ASP A 132 -7.09 8.00 10.67
C ASP A 132 -8.55 7.53 10.82
#